data_AF-A0A1X7A1Q4-F1
#
_entry.id   AF-A0A1X7A1Q4-F1
#
_cell.length_a   1.000
_cell.length_b   1.000
_cell.length_c   1.000
_cell.angle_alpha   90.00
_cell.angle_beta   90.00
_cell.angle_gamma   90.00
#
_symmetry.space_group_name_H-M   'P 1'
#
loop_
_entity.id
_entity.type
_entity.pdbx_description
1 polymer ?
#
loop_
_entity_poly.entity_id
_entity_poly.type
_entity_poly.pdbx_seq_one_letter_code
_entity_poly.pdbx_strand_id
1 'polypeptide(L)'
;MSIRLIFWASRPDQAWLDPADTPLALGALAVRLDDTRLFSRIDDALARRYDLTRREAAEMRRACEEIAAHLPEPPHYESLVARHVPAEERAAFAQCLWRVADDARDCPRAVAALARSFGVPEGTVAPVGHA
;
A
#
# COMPACT_ATOMS: atom_id res chain seq x y z
N MET A 1 3.42 0.83 -16.57
CA MET A 1 4.60 0.35 -15.82
C MET A 1 5.57 1.50 -15.56
N SER A 2 5.85 1.84 -14.28
CA SER A 2 6.77 2.94 -13.91
C SER A 2 8.20 2.42 -13.67
N ILE A 3 9.09 2.63 -14.65
CA ILE A 3 10.50 2.21 -14.58
C ILE A 3 11.26 2.98 -13.50
N ARG A 4 10.89 4.24 -13.24
CA ARG A 4 11.53 5.10 -12.23
C ARG A 4 11.34 4.55 -10.83
N LEU A 5 10.11 4.12 -10.51
CA LEU A 5 9.79 3.48 -9.23
C LEU A 5 10.62 2.20 -9.01
N ILE A 6 10.68 1.30 -10.01
CA ILE A 6 11.43 0.04 -9.88
C ILE A 6 12.92 0.32 -9.70
N PHE A 7 13.47 1.29 -10.45
CA PHE A 7 14.87 1.70 -10.31
C PHE A 7 15.14 2.29 -8.93
N TRP A 8 14.26 3.15 -8.40
CA TRP A 8 14.35 3.66 -7.03
C TRP A 8 14.34 2.54 -6.00
N ALA A 9 13.42 1.58 -6.11
CA ALA A 9 13.34 0.47 -5.18
C ALA A 9 14.60 -0.41 -5.20
N SER A 10 15.26 -0.52 -6.36
CA SER A 10 16.48 -1.33 -6.54
C SER A 10 17.77 -0.59 -6.18
N ARG A 11 17.77 0.75 -6.28
CA ARG A 11 18.92 1.64 -6.02
C ARG A 11 18.47 2.92 -5.30
N PRO A 12 18.01 2.82 -4.05
CA PRO A 12 17.43 3.93 -3.30
C PRO A 12 18.44 5.04 -2.99
N ASP A 13 19.74 4.75 -2.96
CA ASP A 13 20.78 5.76 -2.75
C ASP A 13 21.11 6.57 -4.02
N GLN A 14 20.59 6.15 -5.18
CA GLN A 14 20.89 6.76 -6.49
C GLN A 14 19.65 7.37 -7.16
N ALA A 15 18.49 7.29 -6.52
CA ALA A 15 17.23 7.79 -7.04
C ALA A 15 16.33 8.25 -5.90
N TRP A 16 15.42 9.17 -6.19
CA TRP A 16 14.34 9.53 -5.28
C TRP A 16 13.04 8.89 -5.76
N LEU A 17 12.11 8.65 -4.83
CA LEU A 17 10.74 8.33 -5.18
C LEU A 17 10.09 9.59 -5.77
N ASP A 18 9.63 9.50 -7.01
CA ASP A 18 8.86 10.57 -7.63
C ASP A 18 7.52 10.72 -6.90
N PRO A 19 7.09 11.92 -6.47
CA PRO A 19 5.81 12.09 -5.79
C PRO A 19 4.64 11.50 -6.58
N ALA A 20 4.69 11.55 -7.91
CA ALA A 20 3.67 10.96 -8.80
C ALA A 20 3.62 9.42 -8.74
N ASP A 21 4.70 8.77 -8.32
CA ASP A 21 4.80 7.32 -8.17
C ASP A 21 4.35 6.85 -6.76
N THR A 22 4.10 7.77 -5.82
CA THR A 22 3.64 7.44 -4.46
C THR A 22 2.40 6.54 -4.45
N PRO A 23 1.35 6.81 -5.26
CA PRO A 23 0.17 5.95 -5.31
C PRO A 23 0.49 4.52 -5.74
N LEU A 24 1.36 4.36 -6.74
CA LEU A 24 1.78 3.05 -7.24
C LEU A 24 2.67 2.32 -6.22
N ALA A 25 3.53 3.04 -5.49
CA ALA A 25 4.37 2.43 -4.46
C ALA A 25 3.54 1.87 -3.30
N LEU A 26 2.56 2.64 -2.82
CA LEU A 26 1.65 2.18 -1.76
C LEU A 26 0.76 1.02 -2.25
N GLY A 27 0.26 1.10 -3.48
CA GLY A 27 -0.54 0.03 -4.08
C GLY A 27 0.26 -1.26 -4.28
N ALA A 28 1.50 -1.20 -4.76
CA ALA A 28 2.36 -2.37 -4.91
C ALA A 28 2.69 -3.01 -3.56
N LEU A 29 2.89 -2.22 -2.51
CA LEU A 29 3.02 -2.74 -1.15
C LEU A 29 1.77 -3.51 -0.72
N ALA A 30 0.58 -2.95 -0.94
CA ALA A 30 -0.69 -3.61 -0.59
C ALA A 30 -0.89 -4.93 -1.33
N VAL A 31 -0.53 -4.99 -2.63
CA VAL A 31 -0.60 -6.23 -3.42
C VAL A 31 0.28 -7.32 -2.80
N ARG A 32 1.49 -6.99 -2.33
CA ARG A 32 2.36 -7.96 -1.66
C ARG A 32 1.79 -8.47 -0.34
N LEU A 33 0.96 -7.67 0.33
CA LEU A 33 0.27 -8.10 1.55
C LEU A 33 -0.92 -9.02 1.23
N ASP A 34 -1.59 -8.83 0.11
CA ASP A 34 -2.75 -9.64 -0.30
C ASP A 34 -2.38 -11.06 -0.78
N ASP A 35 -1.10 -11.40 -0.95
CA ASP A 35 -0.70 -12.82 -1.08
C ASP A 35 -1.22 -13.67 0.11
N THR A 36 -1.39 -13.03 1.27
CA THR A 36 -2.02 -13.63 2.45
C THR A 36 -3.56 -13.69 2.42
N ARG A 37 -4.19 -13.23 1.33
CA ARG A 37 -5.65 -13.07 1.13
C ARG A 37 -6.35 -12.21 2.19
N LEU A 38 -5.60 -11.35 2.87
CA LEU A 38 -6.15 -10.48 3.90
C LEU A 38 -6.84 -9.24 3.32
N PHE A 39 -6.55 -8.83 2.08
CA PHE A 39 -6.97 -7.52 1.56
C PHE A 39 -7.46 -7.64 0.11
N SER A 40 -8.50 -8.45 -0.13
CA SER A 40 -9.03 -8.79 -1.46
C SER A 40 -9.52 -7.59 -2.31
N ARG A 41 -9.83 -6.46 -1.66
CA ARG A 41 -10.48 -5.26 -2.23
C ARG A 41 -9.53 -4.07 -2.40
N ILE A 42 -8.30 -4.31 -2.85
CA ILE A 42 -7.30 -3.25 -3.08
C ILE A 42 -7.80 -2.20 -4.07
N ASP A 43 -8.48 -2.62 -5.14
CA ASP A 43 -9.07 -1.73 -6.14
C ASP A 43 -10.08 -0.76 -5.53
N ASP A 44 -10.91 -1.20 -4.57
CA ASP A 44 -11.82 -0.29 -3.85
C ASP A 44 -11.04 0.72 -2.98
N ALA A 45 -9.92 0.32 -2.37
CA ALA A 45 -9.08 1.25 -1.61
C ALA A 45 -8.41 2.29 -2.53
N LEU A 46 -7.90 1.86 -3.69
CA LEU A 46 -7.31 2.72 -4.71
C LEU A 46 -8.35 3.71 -5.27
N ALA A 47 -9.53 3.21 -5.64
CA ALA A 47 -10.64 4.02 -6.14
C ALA A 47 -11.01 5.13 -5.16
N ARG A 48 -11.18 4.78 -3.87
CA ARG A 48 -11.56 5.74 -2.83
C ARG A 48 -10.45 6.73 -2.50
N ARG A 49 -9.18 6.29 -2.49
CA ARG A 49 -8.06 7.15 -2.09
C ARG A 49 -7.70 8.17 -3.17
N TYR A 50 -7.77 7.77 -4.44
CA TYR A 50 -7.27 8.55 -5.57
C TYR A 50 -8.39 9.05 -6.50
N ASP A 51 -9.65 8.97 -6.05
CA ASP A 51 -10.85 9.42 -6.79
C ASP A 51 -10.93 8.82 -8.20
N LEU A 52 -10.73 7.50 -8.30
CA LEU A 52 -10.69 6.77 -9.56
C LEU A 52 -12.02 6.05 -9.82
N THR A 53 -12.38 5.92 -11.09
CA THR A 53 -13.43 4.98 -11.50
C THR A 53 -12.99 3.54 -11.24
N ARG A 54 -13.95 2.60 -11.17
CA ARG A 54 -13.64 1.16 -11.03
C ARG A 54 -12.67 0.65 -12.10
N ARG A 55 -12.79 1.13 -13.33
CA ARG A 55 -11.89 0.74 -14.42
C ARG A 55 -10.47 1.23 -14.18
N GLU A 56 -10.31 2.51 -13.85
CA GLU A 56 -9.00 3.11 -13.57
C GLU A 56 -8.35 2.49 -12.34
N ALA A 57 -9.12 2.19 -11.30
CA ALA A 57 -8.62 1.50 -10.11
C ALA A 57 -8.15 0.07 -10.42
N ALA A 58 -8.89 -0.66 -11.26
CA ALA A 58 -8.49 -1.99 -11.72
C ALA A 58 -7.22 -1.94 -12.61
N GLU A 59 -7.12 -0.95 -13.50
CA GLU A 59 -5.91 -0.69 -14.29
C GLU A 59 -4.71 -0.36 -13.40
N MET A 60 -4.92 0.49 -12.40
CA MET A 60 -3.90 0.84 -11.42
C MET A 60 -3.48 -0.37 -10.57
N ARG A 61 -4.42 -1.22 -10.13
CA ARG A 61 -4.12 -2.46 -9.41
C ARG A 61 -3.24 -3.39 -10.24
N ARG A 62 -3.56 -3.59 -11.52
CA ARG A 62 -2.73 -4.38 -12.44
C ARG A 62 -1.32 -3.81 -12.57
N ALA A 63 -1.20 -2.49 -12.70
CA ALA A 63 0.10 -1.84 -12.73
C ALA A 63 0.87 -2.05 -11.41
N CYS A 64 0.19 -2.06 -10.26
CA CYS A 64 0.80 -2.37 -8.96
C CYS A 64 1.25 -3.83 -8.88
N GLU A 65 0.47 -4.78 -9.41
CA GLU A 65 0.81 -6.21 -9.49
C GLU A 65 2.06 -6.46 -10.34
N GLU A 66 2.12 -5.85 -11.53
CA GLU A 66 3.30 -5.91 -12.40
C GLU A 66 4.54 -5.33 -11.71
N ILE A 67 4.40 -4.16 -11.07
CA ILE A 67 5.50 -3.53 -10.33
C ILE A 67 5.95 -4.42 -9.18
N ALA A 68 5.02 -4.97 -8.40
CA ALA A 68 5.30 -5.77 -7.21
C ALA A 68 6.22 -6.96 -7.50
N ALA A 69 6.09 -7.59 -8.66
CA ALA A 69 6.93 -8.69 -9.11
C ALA A 69 8.42 -8.30 -9.29
N HIS A 70 8.72 -7.02 -9.43
CA HIS A 70 10.07 -6.50 -9.64
C HIS A 70 10.66 -5.79 -8.42
N LEU A 71 9.91 -5.71 -7.32
CA LEU A 71 10.33 -5.00 -6.12
C LEU A 71 11.17 -5.89 -5.18
N PRO A 72 12.09 -5.31 -4.39
CA PRO A 72 12.87 -6.05 -3.39
C PRO A 72 11.98 -6.78 -2.37
N GLU A 73 12.44 -7.93 -1.89
CA GLU A 73 11.73 -8.72 -0.89
C GLU A 73 11.52 -7.98 0.45
N PRO A 74 10.48 -8.34 1.25
CA PRO A 74 10.31 -7.80 2.59
C PRO A 74 11.49 -8.18 3.49
N PRO A 75 11.88 -7.33 4.47
CA PRO A 75 11.29 -6.04 4.81
C PRO A 75 11.90 -4.86 4.03
N HIS A 76 12.71 -5.11 3.00
CA HIS A 76 13.48 -4.06 2.34
C HIS A 76 12.57 -3.03 1.68
N TYR A 77 11.59 -3.48 0.89
CA TYR A 77 10.65 -2.57 0.25
C TYR A 77 9.79 -1.79 1.25
N GLU A 78 9.30 -2.43 2.31
CA GLU A 78 8.56 -1.78 3.40
C GLU A 78 9.38 -0.65 4.03
N SER A 79 10.67 -0.90 4.27
CA SER A 79 11.60 0.08 4.84
C SER A 79 11.83 1.27 3.90
N LEU A 80 11.88 1.05 2.58
CA LEU A 80 12.00 2.12 1.59
C LEU A 80 10.74 2.98 1.54
N VAL A 81 9.57 2.35 1.51
CA VAL A 81 8.29 3.07 1.55
C VAL A 81 8.20 3.90 2.83
N ALA A 82 8.53 3.32 4.00
CA ALA A 82 8.50 4.04 5.27
C ALA A 82 9.44 5.25 5.33
N ARG A 83 10.59 5.17 4.64
CA ARG A 83 11.61 6.25 4.61
C ARG A 83 11.27 7.38 3.64
N HIS A 84 10.68 7.06 2.50
CA HIS A 84 10.51 8.02 1.40
C HIS A 84 9.08 8.47 1.16
N VAL A 85 8.08 7.76 1.68
CA VAL A 85 6.67 8.17 1.60
C VAL A 85 6.24 8.83 2.92
N PRO A 86 5.61 10.02 2.87
CA PRO A 86 5.10 10.71 4.06
C PRO A 86 4.23 9.81 4.94
N ALA A 87 4.33 9.98 6.25
CA ALA A 87 3.59 9.15 7.21
C ALA A 87 2.08 9.30 7.05
N GLU A 88 1.63 10.50 6.69
CA GLU A 88 0.23 10.85 6.44
C GLU A 88 -0.32 10.09 5.24
N GLU A 89 0.45 9.98 4.17
CA GLU A 89 0.10 9.23 2.96
C GLU A 89 -0.01 7.72 3.24
N ARG A 90 0.98 7.17 3.95
CA ARG A 90 0.98 5.77 4.39
C ARG A 90 -0.23 5.46 5.29
N ALA A 91 -0.49 6.34 6.25
CA ALA A 91 -1.62 6.23 7.17
C ALA A 91 -2.97 6.30 6.43
N ALA A 92 -3.15 7.29 5.56
CA ALA A 92 -4.39 7.47 4.81
C ALA A 92 -4.70 6.25 3.92
N PHE A 93 -3.70 5.70 3.26
CA PHE A 93 -3.89 4.52 2.41
C PHE A 93 -4.14 3.25 3.23
N ALA A 94 -3.39 3.01 4.31
CA ALA A 94 -3.63 1.90 5.23
C ALA A 94 -5.04 1.93 5.84
N GLN A 95 -5.53 3.11 6.21
CA GLN A 95 -6.92 3.28 6.65
C GLN A 95 -7.93 2.95 5.55
N CYS A 96 -7.69 3.39 4.31
CA CYS A 96 -8.56 3.06 3.18
C CYS A 96 -8.62 1.55 2.95
N LEU A 97 -7.48 0.85 2.97
CA LEU A 97 -7.40 -0.61 2.88
C LEU A 97 -8.21 -1.28 3.99
N TRP A 98 -7.99 -0.88 5.25
CA TRP A 98 -8.75 -1.42 6.37
C TRP A 98 -10.25 -1.20 6.23
N ARG A 99 -10.70 0.00 5.80
CA ARG A 99 -12.12 0.33 5.62
C ARG A 99 -12.81 -0.55 4.58
N VAL A 100 -12.10 -0.99 3.53
CA VAL A 100 -12.70 -1.83 2.48
C VAL A 100 -12.49 -3.33 2.71
N ALA A 101 -11.56 -3.71 3.59
CA ALA A 101 -11.22 -5.10 3.86
C ALA A 101 -12.19 -5.73 4.89
N ASP A 102 -13.42 -5.97 4.45
CA ASP A 102 -14.47 -6.65 5.22
C ASP A 102 -14.01 -8.05 5.66
N ASP A 103 -13.39 -8.81 4.74
CA ASP A 103 -12.87 -10.16 4.98
C ASP A 103 -11.78 -10.23 6.07
N ALA A 104 -11.03 -9.15 6.29
CA ALA A 104 -9.95 -9.09 7.29
C ALA A 104 -10.43 -8.65 8.67
N ARG A 105 -11.71 -8.25 8.83
CA ARG A 105 -12.23 -7.74 10.11
C ARG A 105 -12.23 -8.78 11.21
N ASP A 106 -12.41 -10.05 10.86
CA ASP A 106 -12.41 -11.18 11.79
C ASP A 106 -10.99 -11.70 12.12
N CYS A 107 -9.95 -11.10 11.56
CA CYS A 107 -8.56 -11.45 11.85
C CYS A 107 -7.91 -10.38 12.76
N PRO A 108 -7.72 -10.64 14.06
CA PRO A 108 -7.10 -9.68 14.98
C PRO A 108 -5.67 -9.29 14.58
N ARG A 109 -4.99 -10.14 13.81
CA ARG A 109 -3.62 -9.88 13.33
C ARG A 109 -3.58 -9.00 12.07
N ALA A 110 -4.70 -8.79 11.38
CA ALA A 110 -4.73 -8.03 10.13
C ALA A 110 -4.36 -6.55 10.35
N VAL A 111 -4.86 -5.92 11.42
CA VAL A 111 -4.52 -4.53 11.78
C VAL A 111 -3.01 -4.41 12.05
N ALA A 112 -2.46 -5.30 12.89
CA ALA A 112 -1.04 -5.30 13.22
C ALA A 112 -0.13 -5.58 12.02
N ALA A 113 -0.55 -6.47 11.10
CA ALA A 113 0.18 -6.74 9.87
C ALA A 113 0.20 -5.51 8.95
N LEU A 114 -0.97 -4.90 8.73
CA LEU A 114 -1.10 -3.71 7.89
C LEU A 114 -0.31 -2.52 8.47
N ALA A 115 -0.43 -2.28 9.77
CA ALA A 115 0.31 -1.24 10.48
C ALA A 115 1.83 -1.41 10.34
N ARG A 116 2.33 -2.64 10.54
CA ARG A 116 3.76 -2.96 10.42
C ARG A 116 4.28 -2.71 9.01
N SER A 117 3.60 -3.24 8.00
CA SER A 117 4.07 -3.15 6.61
C SER A 117 4.04 -1.72 6.08
N PHE A 118 3.04 -0.92 6.48
CA PHE A 118 3.01 0.51 6.16
C PHE A 118 3.86 1.36 7.10
N GLY A 119 4.46 0.80 8.15
CA GLY A 119 5.26 1.53 9.13
C GLY A 119 4.48 2.62 9.88
N VAL A 120 3.21 2.36 10.18
CA VAL A 120 2.30 3.28 10.89
C VAL A 120 1.81 2.67 12.21
N PRO A 121 1.39 3.47 13.20
CA PRO A 121 0.80 2.94 14.44
C PRO A 121 -0.51 2.17 14.18
N GLU A 122 -0.77 1.10 14.93
CA GLU A 122 -1.99 0.28 14.78
C GLU A 122 -3.28 1.08 14.97
N GLY A 123 -3.30 1.99 15.96
CA GLY A 123 -4.45 2.87 16.22
C GLY A 123 -4.75 3.84 15.07
N THR A 124 -3.81 4.06 14.15
CA THR A 124 -4.03 4.85 12.94
C THR A 124 -4.79 4.07 11.88
N VAL A 125 -4.58 2.75 11.78
CA VAL A 125 -5.18 1.89 10.74
C VAL A 125 -6.66 1.62 11.04
N ALA A 126 -6.93 1.19 12.27
CA ALA A 126 -8.26 0.99 12.80
C ALA A 126 -8.53 2.09 13.84
N PRO A 127 -8.92 3.31 13.43
CA PRO A 127 -9.26 4.34 14.40
C PRO A 127 -10.35 3.76 15.30
N VAL A 128 -10.03 3.65 16.59
CA VAL A 128 -10.97 3.21 17.62
C VAL A 128 -12.10 4.22 17.56
N GLY A 129 -13.26 3.79 17.04
CA GLY A 129 -14.45 4.61 17.01
C GLY A 129 -14.72 5.10 18.43
N HIS A 130 -14.72 6.42 18.61
CA HIS A 130 -15.48 6.98 19.72
C HIS A 130 -16.93 6.56 19.45
N ALA A 131 -17.48 5.83 20.43
CA ALA A 131 -18.87 5.42 20.49
C ALA A 131 -19.83 6.60 20.28
#